data_AF-A0A2S6T654-F1
#
_entry.id   AF-A0A2S6T654-F1
#
_cell.length_a   1.000
_cell.length_b   1.000
_cell.length_c   1.000
_cell.angle_alpha   90.00
_cell.angle_beta   90.00
_cell.angle_gamma   90.00
#
_symmetry.space_group_name_H-M   'P 1'
#
loop_
_entity.id
_entity.type
_entity.pdbx_description
1 polymer ?
#
loop_
_entity_poly.entity_id
_entity_poly.type
_entity_poly.pdbx_seq_one_letter_code
_entity_poly.pdbx_strand_id
1 'polypeptide(L)'
;DDLSRRYLGFGRFAGIVGCYNSLNLYLETLGQKPMPRAHELNSYEKLKDNIGKRDFGNARIIITGDGRVARGSLEFLKFANIQKVLPDEYLQYNNSLAIFCNLPTSAYVSNKDGNVFDLQHFINSPEMYISVLDKYMPSTSMLISSHYWDPKSPRLFEKKDIEKYNNLKVIGDITCDVNGSIPTTSRPSTIIDPYYYIDRTTLQEINQHNQALAIMAVDNLPSELPKDSSKEFGDGIVKEVLPYILEKDDGRIKRATITKNGYFLPSYKYLTNYINTK
;
A
#
# COMPACT_ATOMS: atom_id res chain seq x y z
N ASP A 1 18.82 -0.99 -8.04
CA ASP A 1 20.21 -1.40 -7.84
C ASP A 1 20.34 -2.85 -8.30
N ASP A 2 21.43 -3.53 -7.94
CA ASP A 2 21.70 -4.91 -8.38
C ASP A 2 20.78 -5.94 -7.70
N LEU A 3 19.98 -5.49 -6.72
CA LEU A 3 18.95 -6.26 -6.02
C LEU A 3 17.54 -5.81 -6.43
N SER A 4 17.41 -5.18 -7.61
CA SER A 4 16.13 -4.69 -8.16
C SER A 4 15.41 -3.64 -7.31
N ARG A 5 16.08 -3.00 -6.35
CA ARG A 5 15.49 -1.92 -5.55
C ARG A 5 15.47 -0.61 -6.34
N ARG A 6 14.36 0.12 -6.30
CA ARG A 6 14.25 1.44 -6.93
C ARG A 6 15.03 2.48 -6.12
N TYR A 7 15.85 3.29 -6.80
CA TYR A 7 16.56 4.42 -6.20
C TYR A 7 15.59 5.56 -5.83
N LEU A 8 14.65 5.86 -6.73
CA LEU A 8 13.67 6.93 -6.62
C LEU A 8 12.24 6.41 -6.74
N GLY A 9 11.30 7.13 -6.15
CA GLY A 9 9.88 6.90 -6.29
C GLY A 9 9.08 7.58 -5.18
N PHE A 10 7.77 7.71 -5.41
CA PHE A 10 6.86 8.43 -4.50
C PHE A 10 6.28 7.56 -3.37
N GLY A 11 6.90 6.41 -3.10
CA GLY A 11 6.33 5.39 -2.20
C GLY A 11 6.07 5.91 -0.79
N ARG A 12 6.98 6.71 -0.21
CA ARG A 12 6.79 7.28 1.13
C ARG A 12 5.50 8.10 1.23
N PHE A 13 5.28 9.04 0.31
CA PHE A 13 4.08 9.88 0.30
C PHE A 13 2.81 9.13 -0.12
N ALA A 14 2.91 8.12 -0.98
CA ALA A 14 1.79 7.22 -1.25
C ALA A 14 1.30 6.53 0.04
N GLY A 15 2.24 6.04 0.85
CA GLY A 15 1.95 5.45 2.16
C GLY A 15 1.34 6.44 3.15
N ILE A 16 1.93 7.64 3.27
CA ILE A 16 1.45 8.70 4.16
C ILE A 16 0.01 9.10 3.82
N VAL A 17 -0.23 9.49 2.56
CA VAL A 17 -1.55 9.99 2.12
C VAL A 17 -2.57 8.86 2.10
N GLY A 18 -2.19 7.67 1.61
CA GLY A 18 -3.07 6.51 1.62
C GLY A 18 -3.47 6.10 3.02
N CYS A 19 -2.54 6.11 3.98
CA CYS A 19 -2.85 5.86 5.38
C CYS A 19 -3.80 6.93 5.94
N TYR A 20 -3.54 8.22 5.67
CA TYR A 20 -4.44 9.31 6.08
C TYR A 20 -5.86 9.15 5.54
N ASN A 21 -6.02 8.90 4.25
CA ASN A 21 -7.32 8.73 3.62
C ASN A 21 -8.06 7.49 4.15
N SER A 22 -7.32 6.39 4.38
CA SER A 22 -7.92 5.18 4.94
C SER A 22 -8.40 5.41 6.38
N LEU A 23 -7.62 6.10 7.21
CA LEU A 23 -8.00 6.45 8.58
C LEU A 23 -9.19 7.42 8.58
N ASN A 24 -9.22 8.36 7.64
CA ASN A 24 -10.34 9.28 7.48
C ASN A 24 -11.63 8.55 7.10
N LEU A 25 -11.57 7.59 6.18
CA LEU A 25 -12.68 6.69 5.85
C LEU A 25 -13.13 5.88 7.07
N TYR A 26 -12.19 5.39 7.88
CA TYR A 26 -12.52 4.66 9.11
C TYR A 26 -13.32 5.52 10.11
N LEU A 27 -13.01 6.81 10.26
CA LEU A 27 -13.78 7.72 11.11
C LEU A 27 -15.25 7.84 10.67
N GLU A 28 -15.52 7.83 9.36
CA GLU A 28 -16.90 7.82 8.83
C GLU A 28 -17.66 6.57 9.29
N THR A 29 -17.00 5.41 9.34
CA THR A 29 -17.59 4.17 9.86
C THR A 29 -17.87 4.17 11.37
N LEU A 30 -17.27 5.12 12.10
CA LEU A 30 -17.54 5.38 13.51
C LEU A 30 -18.61 6.46 13.71
N GLY A 31 -19.17 7.04 12.63
CA GLY A 31 -20.08 8.18 12.70
C GLY A 31 -19.40 9.48 13.16
N GLN A 32 -18.06 9.54 13.14
CA GLN A 32 -17.32 10.74 13.49
C GLN A 32 -17.21 11.67 12.29
N LYS A 33 -17.10 12.98 12.56
CA LYS A 33 -16.87 13.97 11.50
C LYS A 33 -15.52 13.73 10.82
N PRO A 34 -15.48 13.62 9.47
CA PRO A 34 -14.23 13.40 8.75
C PRO A 34 -13.25 14.57 8.96
N MET A 35 -11.98 14.27 8.81
CA MET A 35 -10.91 15.26 8.69
C MET A 35 -10.96 15.92 7.30
N PRO A 36 -10.42 17.15 7.15
CA PRO A 36 -10.25 17.77 5.83
C PRO A 36 -9.48 16.88 4.85
N ARG A 37 -9.74 16.98 3.55
CA ARG A 37 -9.05 16.16 2.55
C ARG A 37 -7.55 16.49 2.52
N ALA A 38 -6.71 15.52 2.16
CA ALA A 38 -5.26 15.75 2.18
C ALA A 38 -4.85 16.86 1.20
N HIS A 39 -5.43 16.86 -0.01
CA HIS A 39 -5.19 17.91 -1.01
C HIS A 39 -5.67 19.32 -0.56
N GLU A 40 -6.68 19.43 0.29
CA GLU A 40 -7.12 20.72 0.86
C GLU A 40 -6.11 21.26 1.88
N LEU A 41 -5.50 20.37 2.67
CA LEU A 41 -4.49 20.75 3.64
C LEU A 41 -3.14 21.06 2.97
N ASN A 42 -2.79 20.29 1.93
CA ASN A 42 -1.57 20.41 1.12
C ASN A 42 -0.31 20.64 1.98
N SER A 43 -0.22 19.91 3.10
CA SER A 43 0.85 20.03 4.05
C SER A 43 0.93 18.79 4.93
N TYR A 44 2.09 18.11 4.91
CA TYR A 44 2.31 16.96 5.78
C TYR A 44 2.15 17.29 7.27
N GLU A 45 2.62 18.46 7.72
CA GLU A 45 2.45 18.92 9.11
C GLU A 45 0.98 19.03 9.50
N LYS A 46 0.14 19.61 8.64
CA LYS A 46 -1.31 19.71 8.90
C LYS A 46 -1.99 18.35 8.95
N LEU A 47 -1.53 17.34 8.18
CA LEU A 47 -2.07 15.98 8.29
C LEU A 47 -1.79 15.41 9.69
N LYS A 48 -0.57 15.59 10.20
CA LYS A 48 -0.17 15.15 11.54
C LYS A 48 -0.98 15.84 12.64
N ASP A 49 -1.19 17.15 12.51
CA ASP A 49 -2.00 17.92 13.48
C ASP A 49 -3.47 17.48 13.51
N ASN A 50 -4.02 17.07 12.37
CA ASN A 50 -5.40 16.60 12.28
C ASN A 50 -5.55 15.20 12.86
N ILE A 51 -4.66 14.26 12.51
CA ILE A 51 -4.78 12.86 12.94
C ILE A 51 -4.56 12.70 14.45
N GLY A 52 -3.65 13.46 15.05
CA GLY A 52 -3.36 13.41 16.49
C GLY A 52 -4.52 13.85 17.39
N LYS A 53 -5.56 14.47 16.82
CA LYS A 53 -6.77 14.92 17.55
C LYS A 53 -7.93 13.93 17.44
N ARG A 54 -7.74 12.80 16.76
CA ARG A 54 -8.80 11.83 16.48
C ARG A 54 -8.70 10.61 17.39
N ASP A 55 -9.86 10.05 17.67
CA ASP A 55 -10.02 8.81 18.42
C ASP A 55 -10.52 7.72 17.46
N PHE A 56 -9.83 6.59 17.46
CA PHE A 56 -10.13 5.44 16.62
C PHE A 56 -10.84 4.32 17.40
N GLY A 57 -11.25 4.58 18.66
CA GLY A 57 -11.97 3.65 19.51
C GLY A 57 -11.17 2.38 19.74
N ASN A 58 -11.72 1.23 19.33
CA ASN A 58 -11.08 -0.08 19.40
C ASN A 58 -10.60 -0.57 18.03
N ALA A 59 -10.19 0.35 17.15
CA ALA A 59 -9.70 -0.01 15.82
C ALA A 59 -8.57 -1.05 15.88
N ARG A 60 -8.70 -2.09 15.07
CA ARG A 60 -7.68 -3.12 14.87
C ARG A 60 -7.23 -3.05 13.42
N ILE A 61 -6.02 -2.57 13.22
CA ILE A 61 -5.49 -2.19 11.90
C ILE A 61 -4.32 -3.09 11.52
N ILE A 62 -4.39 -3.68 10.33
CA ILE A 62 -3.24 -4.35 9.70
C ILE A 62 -2.68 -3.46 8.61
N ILE A 63 -1.36 -3.34 8.56
CA ILE A 63 -0.62 -2.77 7.44
C ILE A 63 0.24 -3.87 6.83
N THR A 64 0.11 -4.12 5.54
CA THR A 64 0.93 -5.14 4.84
C THR A 64 2.10 -4.51 4.10
N GLY A 65 3.24 -5.19 4.14
CA GLY A 65 4.46 -4.82 3.43
C GLY A 65 5.55 -4.24 4.33
N ASP A 66 6.73 -4.07 3.74
CA ASP A 66 7.95 -3.58 4.40
C ASP A 66 8.76 -2.62 3.50
N GLY A 67 8.20 -2.28 2.34
CA GLY A 67 8.74 -1.34 1.36
C GLY A 67 8.50 0.13 1.72
N ARG A 68 8.78 1.03 0.76
CA ARG A 68 8.68 2.49 0.95
C ARG A 68 7.27 2.95 1.32
N VAL A 69 6.24 2.32 0.72
CA VAL A 69 4.83 2.63 1.01
C VAL A 69 4.47 2.26 2.45
N ALA A 70 4.71 1.02 2.85
CA ALA A 70 4.48 0.59 4.23
C ALA A 70 5.23 1.47 5.23
N ARG A 71 6.49 1.80 4.98
CA ARG A 71 7.27 2.71 5.84
C ARG A 71 6.65 4.10 5.96
N GLY A 72 6.09 4.65 4.88
CA GLY A 72 5.34 5.91 4.91
C GLY A 72 4.08 5.82 5.77
N SER A 73 3.30 4.75 5.63
CA SER A 73 2.12 4.48 6.47
C SER A 73 2.51 4.38 7.95
N LEU A 74 3.58 3.62 8.26
CA LEU A 74 4.08 3.45 9.63
C LEU A 74 4.66 4.74 10.22
N GLU A 75 5.29 5.57 9.41
CA GLU A 75 5.75 6.89 9.81
C GLU A 75 4.56 7.75 10.22
N PHE A 76 3.49 7.77 9.41
CA PHE A 76 2.30 8.56 9.68
C PHE A 76 1.53 8.08 10.92
N LEU A 77 1.40 6.77 11.10
CA LEU A 77 0.71 6.19 12.25
C LEU A 77 1.33 6.55 13.61
N LYS A 78 2.60 6.96 13.66
CA LYS A 78 3.22 7.48 14.89
C LYS A 78 2.54 8.74 15.44
N PHE A 79 1.85 9.48 14.58
CA PHE A 79 1.13 10.70 14.96
C PHE A 79 -0.35 10.42 15.26
N ALA A 80 -0.83 9.20 15.02
CA ALA A 80 -2.18 8.78 15.36
C ALA A 80 -2.22 8.26 16.80
N ASN A 81 -3.35 8.42 17.48
CA ASN A 81 -3.61 7.85 18.81
C ASN A 81 -3.93 6.34 18.70
N ILE A 82 -3.01 5.57 18.10
CA ILE A 82 -3.18 4.13 17.81
C ILE A 82 -1.89 3.43 18.21
N GLN A 83 -1.99 2.45 19.10
CA GLN A 83 -0.82 1.77 19.65
C GLN A 83 -0.25 0.75 18.65
N LYS A 84 1.06 0.80 18.41
CA LYS A 84 1.76 -0.24 17.64
C LYS A 84 1.92 -1.51 18.47
N VAL A 85 1.60 -2.66 17.89
CA VAL A 85 1.82 -3.99 18.48
C VAL A 85 2.54 -4.94 17.52
N LEU A 86 3.18 -5.96 18.07
CA LEU A 86 3.77 -7.06 17.30
C LEU A 86 2.69 -8.03 16.78
N PRO A 87 2.99 -8.87 15.77
CA PRO A 87 2.01 -9.80 15.21
C PRO A 87 1.40 -10.77 16.23
N ASP A 88 2.21 -11.30 17.14
CA ASP A 88 1.73 -12.24 18.17
C ASP A 88 0.88 -11.52 19.23
N GLU A 89 1.26 -10.30 19.59
CA GLU A 89 0.48 -9.43 20.49
C GLU A 89 -0.87 -9.08 19.86
N TYR A 90 -0.90 -8.78 18.55
CA TYR A 90 -2.13 -8.48 17.83
C TYR A 90 -3.14 -9.62 17.98
N LEU A 91 -2.71 -10.89 17.83
CA LEU A 91 -3.61 -12.05 17.95
C LEU A 91 -4.15 -12.26 19.37
N GLN A 92 -3.39 -11.84 20.40
CA GLN A 92 -3.75 -12.02 21.82
C GLN A 92 -4.45 -10.80 22.42
N TYR A 93 -4.45 -9.66 21.71
CA TYR A 93 -4.87 -8.38 22.26
C TYR A 93 -6.36 -8.35 22.61
N ASN A 94 -6.69 -7.94 23.85
CA ASN A 94 -8.05 -7.70 24.30
C ASN A 94 -8.57 -6.35 23.77
N ASN A 95 -9.83 -6.27 23.34
CA ASN A 95 -10.38 -5.18 22.51
C ASN A 95 -10.61 -3.83 23.24
N SER A 96 -9.64 -3.33 24.01
CA SER A 96 -9.81 -2.15 24.87
C SER A 96 -9.31 -0.83 24.27
N LEU A 97 -8.28 -0.84 23.42
CA LEU A 97 -7.74 0.36 22.74
C LEU A 97 -7.51 0.10 21.25
N ALA A 98 -7.36 1.19 20.48
CA ALA A 98 -6.98 1.12 19.08
C ALA A 98 -5.52 0.65 18.93
N ILE A 99 -5.31 -0.37 18.11
CA ILE A 99 -4.00 -0.96 17.81
C ILE A 99 -3.75 -1.09 16.31
N PHE A 100 -2.48 -1.03 15.93
CA PHE A 100 -2.04 -1.40 14.59
C PHE A 100 -0.85 -2.37 14.62
N CYS A 101 -0.81 -3.27 13.64
CA CYS A 101 0.30 -4.19 13.42
C CYS A 101 0.81 -4.08 11.98
N ASN A 102 2.13 -4.04 11.81
CA ASN A 102 2.75 -4.16 10.50
C ASN A 102 3.14 -5.62 10.23
N LEU A 103 2.66 -6.16 9.12
CA LEU A 103 3.04 -7.48 8.65
C LEU A 103 4.02 -7.32 7.46
N PRO A 104 5.32 -7.59 7.64
CA PRO A 104 6.24 -7.72 6.51
C PRO A 104 5.84 -8.92 5.62
N THR A 105 6.37 -9.02 4.40
CA THR A 105 5.98 -10.09 3.46
C THR A 105 6.12 -11.50 4.06
N SER A 106 7.18 -11.74 4.82
CA SER A 106 7.41 -12.99 5.53
C SER A 106 6.36 -13.34 6.61
N ALA A 107 5.56 -12.37 7.06
CA ALA A 107 4.57 -12.57 8.11
C ALA A 107 3.16 -12.90 7.58
N TYR A 108 2.88 -12.53 6.32
CA TYR A 108 1.58 -12.79 5.67
C TYR A 108 1.67 -13.71 4.44
N VAL A 109 2.88 -14.15 4.05
CA VAL A 109 3.12 -15.13 2.99
C VAL A 109 3.96 -16.29 3.52
N SER A 110 3.56 -17.53 3.23
CA SER A 110 4.28 -18.74 3.63
C SER A 110 4.54 -19.64 2.43
N ASN A 111 5.67 -20.35 2.43
CA ASN A 111 5.96 -21.39 1.45
C ASN A 111 5.01 -22.58 1.67
N LYS A 112 4.53 -23.19 0.58
CA LYS A 112 3.58 -24.32 0.60
C LYS A 112 4.14 -25.58 1.27
N ASP A 113 5.45 -25.78 1.17
CA ASP A 113 6.15 -26.96 1.69
C ASP A 113 6.67 -26.73 3.13
N GLY A 114 6.35 -25.58 3.75
CA GLY A 114 6.78 -25.25 5.10
C GLY A 114 8.23 -24.74 5.21
N ASN A 115 8.89 -24.48 4.09
CA ASN A 115 10.24 -23.90 4.09
C ASN A 115 10.24 -22.48 4.69
N VAL A 116 11.37 -22.10 5.30
CA VAL A 116 11.59 -20.75 5.81
C VAL A 116 11.45 -19.74 4.67
N PHE A 117 10.78 -18.62 4.93
CA PHE A 117 10.58 -17.57 3.93
C PHE A 117 11.92 -17.00 3.44
N ASP A 118 12.10 -17.01 2.13
CA ASP A 118 13.20 -16.36 1.42
C ASP A 118 12.61 -15.41 0.36
N LEU A 119 12.98 -14.13 0.44
CA LEU A 119 12.43 -13.09 -0.44
C LEU A 119 12.86 -13.28 -1.90
N GLN A 120 14.09 -13.72 -2.15
CA GLN A 120 14.59 -13.88 -3.50
C GLN A 120 13.95 -15.10 -4.18
N HIS A 121 13.75 -16.18 -3.43
CA HIS A 121 12.98 -17.33 -3.89
C HIS A 121 11.51 -16.95 -4.12
N PHE A 122 10.89 -16.17 -3.23
CA PHE A 122 9.52 -15.68 -3.44
C PHE A 122 9.38 -14.82 -4.70
N ILE A 123 10.34 -13.94 -4.98
CA ILE A 123 10.35 -13.14 -6.21
C ILE A 123 10.47 -14.03 -7.46
N ASN A 124 11.28 -15.09 -7.39
CA ASN A 124 11.57 -15.95 -8.53
C ASN A 124 10.51 -17.04 -8.77
N SER A 125 9.84 -17.49 -7.69
CA SER A 125 8.88 -18.59 -7.68
C SER A 125 7.68 -18.29 -6.76
N PRO A 126 6.93 -17.21 -7.02
CA PRO A 126 5.83 -16.76 -6.16
C PRO A 126 4.69 -17.79 -6.06
N GLU A 127 4.51 -18.63 -7.08
CA GLU A 127 3.51 -19.71 -7.12
C GLU A 127 3.73 -20.80 -6.07
N MET A 128 4.92 -20.89 -5.47
CA MET A 128 5.24 -21.82 -4.38
C MET A 128 4.78 -21.34 -3.00
N TYR A 129 4.08 -20.21 -2.95
CA TYR A 129 3.66 -19.58 -1.70
C TYR A 129 2.15 -19.42 -1.62
N ILE A 130 1.66 -19.26 -0.40
CA ILE A 130 0.25 -18.99 -0.06
C ILE A 130 0.16 -17.80 0.90
N SER A 131 -0.96 -17.10 0.88
CA SER A 131 -1.27 -16.13 1.92
C SER A 131 -1.63 -16.84 3.22
N VAL A 132 -1.12 -16.31 4.32
CA VAL A 132 -1.48 -16.70 5.69
C VAL A 132 -2.09 -15.53 6.46
N LEU A 133 -2.55 -14.49 5.74
CA LEU A 133 -3.17 -13.31 6.34
C LEU A 133 -4.46 -13.64 7.11
N ASP A 134 -5.16 -14.69 6.68
CA ASP A 134 -6.47 -15.12 7.22
C ASP A 134 -6.46 -15.27 8.76
N LYS A 135 -5.33 -15.65 9.37
CA LYS A 135 -5.22 -15.77 10.83
C LYS A 135 -5.47 -14.46 11.59
N TYR A 136 -5.24 -13.30 10.96
CA TYR A 136 -5.44 -11.99 11.60
C TYR A 136 -6.79 -11.35 11.23
N MET A 137 -7.34 -11.68 10.05
CA MET A 137 -8.49 -11.00 9.47
C MET A 137 -9.78 -11.04 10.31
N PRO A 138 -10.14 -12.15 10.99
CA PRO A 138 -11.36 -12.21 11.80
C PRO A 138 -11.45 -11.14 12.88
N SER A 139 -10.32 -10.70 13.45
CA SER A 139 -10.27 -9.64 14.47
C SER A 139 -9.93 -8.26 13.91
N THR A 140 -9.76 -8.14 12.59
CA THR A 140 -9.29 -6.91 11.96
C THR A 140 -10.46 -6.05 11.54
N SER A 141 -10.40 -4.77 11.90
CA SER A 141 -11.40 -3.78 11.50
C SER A 141 -11.00 -2.96 10.29
N MET A 142 -9.71 -2.91 9.99
CA MET A 142 -9.16 -2.13 8.90
C MET A 142 -7.91 -2.80 8.33
N LEU A 143 -7.85 -2.93 7.01
CA LEU A 143 -6.68 -3.42 6.30
C LEU A 143 -6.12 -2.29 5.42
N ILE A 144 -4.86 -1.94 5.60
CA ILE A 144 -4.13 -1.01 4.72
C ILE A 144 -3.12 -1.84 3.91
N SER A 145 -3.39 -1.98 2.61
CA SER A 145 -2.50 -2.66 1.68
C SER A 145 -1.37 -1.72 1.28
N SER A 146 -0.11 -2.05 1.60
CA SER A 146 1.06 -1.22 1.28
C SER A 146 2.24 -2.05 0.74
N HIS A 147 1.93 -3.21 0.17
CA HIS A 147 2.89 -4.15 -0.38
C HIS A 147 2.94 -4.08 -1.92
N TYR A 148 4.03 -4.57 -2.52
CA TYR A 148 4.05 -4.83 -3.95
C TYR A 148 3.43 -6.20 -4.22
N TRP A 149 2.66 -6.32 -5.30
CA TRP A 149 2.07 -7.58 -5.73
C TRP A 149 2.43 -7.91 -7.17
N ASP A 150 2.84 -9.16 -7.40
CA ASP A 150 3.01 -9.72 -8.74
C ASP A 150 1.78 -10.59 -9.06
N PRO A 151 1.24 -10.59 -10.29
CA PRO A 151 0.09 -11.42 -10.65
C PRO A 151 0.22 -12.92 -10.39
N LYS A 152 1.45 -13.44 -10.27
CA LYS A 152 1.74 -14.83 -9.89
C LYS A 152 1.81 -15.05 -8.39
N SER A 153 1.92 -13.97 -7.60
CA SER A 153 1.90 -14.02 -6.13
C SER A 153 0.50 -14.35 -5.61
N PRO A 154 0.40 -15.05 -4.46
CA PRO A 154 -0.89 -15.30 -3.85
C PRO A 154 -1.58 -13.98 -3.53
N ARG A 155 -2.91 -13.93 -3.71
CA ARG A 155 -3.74 -12.85 -3.18
C ARG A 155 -3.75 -12.90 -1.67
N LEU A 156 -4.02 -11.77 -1.02
CA LEU A 156 -4.08 -11.71 0.44
C LEU A 156 -5.23 -12.53 1.02
N PHE A 157 -6.35 -12.60 0.31
CA PHE A 157 -7.54 -13.41 0.61
C PHE A 157 -8.32 -13.63 -0.70
N GLU A 158 -9.33 -14.49 -0.71
CA GLU A 158 -10.23 -14.65 -1.85
C GLU A 158 -11.56 -13.89 -1.67
N LYS A 159 -12.26 -13.60 -2.77
CA LYS A 159 -13.55 -12.89 -2.78
C LYS A 159 -14.55 -13.45 -1.76
N LYS A 160 -14.65 -14.78 -1.68
CA LYS A 160 -15.54 -15.52 -0.76
C LYS A 160 -15.18 -15.37 0.73
N ASP A 161 -13.96 -14.96 1.05
CA ASP A 161 -13.50 -14.89 2.43
C ASP A 161 -14.02 -13.61 3.12
N ILE A 162 -14.44 -12.60 2.35
CA ILE A 162 -14.86 -11.32 2.91
C ILE A 162 -16.05 -11.46 3.87
N GLU A 163 -16.97 -12.39 3.60
CA GLU A 163 -18.14 -12.68 4.45
C GLU A 163 -17.73 -13.20 5.82
N LYS A 164 -16.56 -13.83 5.94
CA LYS A 164 -16.03 -14.32 7.23
C LYS A 164 -15.47 -13.18 8.08
N TYR A 165 -15.06 -12.08 7.46
CA TYR A 165 -14.36 -10.98 8.12
C TYR A 165 -15.34 -9.94 8.67
N ASN A 166 -16.30 -10.34 9.51
CA ASN A 166 -17.39 -9.48 9.99
C ASN A 166 -16.94 -8.17 10.65
N ASN A 167 -15.76 -8.14 11.25
CA ASN A 167 -15.21 -6.95 11.90
C ASN A 167 -14.62 -5.94 10.90
N LEU A 168 -14.27 -6.37 9.69
CA LEU A 168 -13.59 -5.54 8.69
C LEU A 168 -14.54 -4.49 8.11
N LYS A 169 -14.27 -3.21 8.39
CA LYS A 169 -15.07 -2.08 7.92
C LYS A 169 -14.43 -1.37 6.74
N VAL A 170 -13.10 -1.29 6.72
CA VAL A 170 -12.34 -0.50 5.75
C VAL A 170 -11.21 -1.30 5.13
N ILE A 171 -11.07 -1.20 3.81
CA ILE A 171 -9.83 -1.55 3.11
C ILE A 171 -9.26 -0.28 2.46
N GLY A 172 -8.06 0.08 2.89
CA GLY A 172 -7.21 1.08 2.24
C GLY A 172 -6.24 0.41 1.30
N ASP A 173 -6.62 0.27 0.03
CA ASP A 173 -5.77 -0.33 -0.99
C ASP A 173 -4.86 0.72 -1.65
N ILE A 174 -3.68 0.95 -1.07
CA ILE A 174 -2.70 1.92 -1.59
C ILE A 174 -2.01 1.40 -2.87
N THR A 175 -2.04 0.08 -3.12
CA THR A 175 -1.45 -0.49 -4.34
C THR A 175 -2.36 -0.22 -5.54
N CYS A 176 -3.67 -0.22 -5.31
CA CYS A 176 -4.72 0.09 -6.29
C CYS A 176 -4.67 -0.81 -7.53
N ASP A 177 -4.25 -2.06 -7.35
CA ASP A 177 -4.27 -3.07 -8.41
C ASP A 177 -5.69 -3.63 -8.54
N VAL A 178 -6.40 -3.27 -9.61
CA VAL A 178 -7.77 -3.77 -9.86
C VAL A 178 -7.78 -5.30 -9.99
N ASN A 179 -8.60 -5.97 -9.18
CA ASN A 179 -8.59 -7.44 -9.02
C ASN A 179 -7.19 -8.03 -8.69
N GLY A 180 -6.33 -7.25 -8.06
CA GLY A 180 -4.98 -7.63 -7.68
C GLY A 180 -4.90 -8.39 -6.36
N SER A 181 -3.98 -7.99 -5.49
CA SER A 181 -3.76 -8.59 -4.16
C SER A 181 -4.99 -8.51 -3.25
N ILE A 182 -5.80 -7.47 -3.42
CA ILE A 182 -7.08 -7.21 -2.77
C ILE A 182 -8.20 -7.49 -3.79
N PRO A 183 -8.81 -8.69 -3.79
CA PRO A 183 -9.83 -9.04 -4.78
C PRO A 183 -11.10 -8.17 -4.76
N THR A 184 -11.35 -7.41 -3.70
CA THR A 184 -12.52 -6.53 -3.55
C THR A 184 -12.34 -5.17 -4.21
N THR A 185 -11.12 -4.81 -4.63
CA THR A 185 -10.86 -3.56 -5.36
C THR A 185 -11.41 -3.68 -6.78
N SER A 186 -12.61 -3.12 -7.01
CA SER A 186 -13.35 -3.19 -8.28
C SER A 186 -12.85 -2.19 -9.32
N ARG A 187 -12.41 -1.02 -8.86
CA ARG A 187 -11.89 0.08 -9.68
C ARG A 187 -11.00 1.03 -8.86
N PRO A 188 -10.16 1.85 -9.52
CA PRO A 188 -9.57 3.01 -8.87
C PRO A 188 -10.66 4.03 -8.47
N SER A 189 -10.42 4.71 -7.36
CA SER A 189 -11.15 5.91 -6.93
C SER A 189 -10.32 7.17 -7.22
N THR A 190 -10.89 8.36 -7.01
CA THR A 190 -10.23 9.62 -7.35
C THR A 190 -9.93 10.46 -6.11
N ILE A 191 -9.07 11.48 -6.22
CA ILE A 191 -8.84 12.41 -5.10
C ILE A 191 -10.13 13.12 -4.66
N ILE A 192 -11.05 13.38 -5.59
CA ILE A 192 -12.32 14.07 -5.34
C ILE A 192 -13.33 13.12 -4.68
N ASP A 193 -13.48 11.92 -5.24
CA ASP A 193 -14.35 10.85 -4.75
C ASP A 193 -13.49 9.63 -4.37
N PRO A 194 -12.81 9.66 -3.21
CA PRO A 194 -11.78 8.69 -2.86
C PRO A 194 -12.33 7.37 -2.35
N TYR A 195 -13.63 7.30 -2.05
CA TYR A 195 -14.23 6.17 -1.38
C TYR A 195 -15.38 5.58 -2.18
N TYR A 196 -15.53 4.27 -2.10
CA TYR A 196 -16.72 3.56 -2.54
C TYR A 196 -17.04 2.44 -1.56
N TYR A 197 -18.25 1.91 -1.65
CA TYR A 197 -18.77 0.94 -0.70
C TYR A 197 -19.26 -0.27 -1.48
N ILE A 198 -18.96 -1.46 -0.99
CA ILE A 198 -19.42 -2.71 -1.62
C ILE A 198 -20.24 -3.56 -0.66
N ASP A 199 -21.20 -4.28 -1.23
CA ASP A 199 -21.93 -5.33 -0.55
C ASP A 199 -21.01 -6.55 -0.34
N ARG A 200 -21.05 -7.15 0.84
CA ARG A 200 -20.12 -8.23 1.21
C ARG A 200 -20.40 -9.55 0.48
N THR A 201 -21.63 -9.77 0.04
CA THR A 201 -22.04 -11.03 -0.59
C THR A 201 -21.97 -10.94 -2.10
N THR A 202 -22.49 -9.87 -2.67
CA THR A 202 -22.53 -9.66 -4.13
C THR A 202 -21.28 -8.99 -4.67
N LEU A 203 -20.50 -8.31 -3.81
CA LEU A 203 -19.33 -7.50 -4.17
C LEU A 203 -19.65 -6.35 -5.15
N GLN A 204 -20.92 -6.00 -5.26
CA GLN A 204 -21.37 -4.87 -6.08
C GLN A 204 -21.25 -3.57 -5.29
N GLU A 205 -20.97 -2.47 -5.99
CA GLU A 205 -20.98 -1.15 -5.40
C GLU A 205 -22.40 -0.77 -4.97
N ILE A 206 -22.50 -0.21 -3.77
CA ILE A 206 -23.75 0.18 -3.11
C ILE A 206 -23.57 1.52 -2.42
N ASN A 207 -24.68 2.09 -1.94
CA ASN A 207 -24.61 3.27 -1.09
C ASN A 207 -24.02 2.94 0.28
N GLN A 208 -23.48 3.97 0.93
CA GLN A 208 -22.97 3.89 2.29
C GLN A 208 -24.04 3.37 3.25
N HIS A 209 -23.72 2.30 3.97
CA HIS A 209 -24.56 1.75 5.05
C HIS A 209 -23.68 0.99 6.06
N ASN A 210 -24.22 0.68 7.24
CA ASN A 210 -23.41 0.15 8.36
C ASN A 210 -22.74 -1.22 8.12
N GLN A 211 -23.24 -2.02 7.17
CA GLN A 211 -22.68 -3.35 6.86
C GLN A 211 -21.84 -3.34 5.57
N ALA A 212 -21.74 -2.20 4.87
CA ALA A 212 -20.91 -2.08 3.68
C ALA A 212 -19.43 -2.20 4.05
N LEU A 213 -18.68 -2.86 3.18
CA LEU A 213 -17.24 -2.72 3.19
C LEU A 213 -16.85 -1.44 2.46
N ALA A 214 -16.20 -0.53 3.17
CA ALA A 214 -15.73 0.72 2.60
C ALA A 214 -14.32 0.54 2.01
N ILE A 215 -14.09 1.07 0.82
CA ILE A 215 -12.83 0.92 0.08
C ILE A 215 -12.27 2.31 -0.29
N MET A 216 -10.99 2.51 0.00
CA MET A 216 -10.18 3.60 -0.53
C MET A 216 -9.13 2.99 -1.45
N ALA A 217 -9.13 3.37 -2.73
CA ALA A 217 -8.20 2.85 -3.73
C ALA A 217 -7.82 3.96 -4.73
N VAL A 218 -7.20 5.03 -4.24
CA VAL A 218 -6.74 6.15 -5.09
C VAL A 218 -5.37 5.80 -5.67
N ASP A 219 -5.21 5.90 -6.99
CA ASP A 219 -4.01 5.48 -7.72
C ASP A 219 -2.88 6.54 -7.76
N ASN A 220 -3.19 7.78 -7.41
CA ASN A 220 -2.29 8.92 -7.53
C ASN A 220 -2.10 9.70 -6.21
N LEU A 221 -2.18 9.00 -5.07
CA LEU A 221 -2.09 9.52 -3.69
C LEU A 221 -0.97 10.56 -3.44
N PRO A 222 0.27 10.41 -3.95
CA PRO A 222 1.32 11.43 -3.74
C PRO A 222 0.97 12.83 -4.26
N SER A 223 0.02 12.92 -5.20
CA SER A 223 -0.46 14.17 -5.80
C SER A 223 -1.33 15.00 -4.85
N GLU A 224 -1.76 14.46 -3.71
CA GLU A 224 -2.45 15.24 -2.68
C GLU A 224 -1.48 16.04 -1.79
N LEU A 225 -0.19 15.71 -1.81
CA LEU A 225 0.88 16.50 -1.17
C LEU A 225 1.97 16.82 -2.20
N PRO A 226 1.64 17.51 -3.32
CA PRO A 226 2.54 17.65 -4.46
C PRO A 226 3.82 18.40 -4.12
N LYS A 227 3.77 19.38 -3.21
CA LYS A 227 4.95 20.14 -2.77
C LYS A 227 5.94 19.25 -2.01
N ASP A 228 5.44 18.53 -1.02
CA ASP A 228 6.27 17.68 -0.16
C ASP A 228 6.82 16.48 -0.94
N SER A 229 5.98 15.85 -1.78
CA SER A 229 6.37 14.71 -2.61
C SER A 229 7.37 15.08 -3.71
N SER A 230 7.19 16.23 -4.36
CA SER A 230 8.13 16.73 -5.38
C SER A 230 9.46 17.14 -4.77
N LYS A 231 9.47 17.73 -3.56
CA LYS A 231 10.71 18.07 -2.86
C LYS A 231 11.54 16.82 -2.57
N GLU A 232 10.94 15.78 -1.98
CA GLU A 232 11.65 14.52 -1.71
C GLU A 232 12.16 13.87 -3.01
N PHE A 233 11.35 13.86 -4.07
CA PHE A 233 11.77 13.30 -5.34
C PHE A 233 12.93 14.07 -5.96
N GLY A 234 12.88 15.41 -5.91
CA GLY A 234 13.94 16.30 -6.39
C GLY A 234 15.24 16.13 -5.61
N ASP A 235 15.17 16.12 -4.27
CA ASP A 235 16.32 15.85 -3.40
C ASP A 235 16.94 14.47 -3.72
N GLY A 236 16.09 13.48 -4.00
CA GLY A 236 16.49 12.16 -4.47
C GLY A 236 17.24 12.21 -5.81
N ILE A 237 16.78 12.97 -6.80
CA ILE A 237 17.50 13.16 -8.07
C ILE A 237 18.89 13.75 -7.83
N VAL A 238 18.96 14.82 -7.04
CA VAL A 238 20.22 15.52 -6.74
C VAL A 238 21.22 14.59 -6.07
N LYS A 239 20.75 13.69 -5.19
CA LYS A 239 21.61 12.78 -4.44
C LYS A 239 21.95 11.49 -5.18
N GLU A 240 20.96 10.84 -5.79
CA GLU A 240 21.06 9.46 -6.29
C GLU A 240 21.24 9.37 -7.82
N VAL A 241 21.06 10.47 -8.55
CA VAL A 241 21.10 10.47 -10.02
C VAL A 241 22.15 11.43 -10.57
N LEU A 242 22.10 12.72 -10.20
CA LEU A 242 22.99 13.74 -10.78
C LEU A 242 24.49 13.39 -10.66
N PRO A 243 25.01 12.91 -9.51
CA PRO A 243 26.42 12.60 -9.38
C PRO A 243 26.87 11.53 -10.40
N TYR A 244 26.02 10.54 -10.66
CA TYR A 244 26.33 9.42 -11.56
C TYR A 244 26.14 9.75 -13.04
N ILE A 245 25.43 10.85 -13.36
CA ILE A 245 25.36 11.41 -14.71
C ILE A 245 26.59 12.27 -15.00
N LEU A 246 26.98 13.12 -14.05
CA LEU A 246 28.04 14.11 -14.21
C LEU A 246 29.44 13.51 -14.06
N GLU A 247 29.58 12.50 -13.22
CA GLU A 247 30.84 11.83 -12.92
C GLU A 247 30.82 10.38 -13.43
N LYS A 248 31.49 9.47 -12.70
CA LYS A 248 31.57 8.07 -13.05
C LYS A 248 30.30 7.33 -12.63
N ASP A 249 29.58 6.79 -13.62
CA ASP A 249 28.45 5.89 -13.39
C ASP A 249 28.89 4.60 -12.65
N ASP A 250 28.15 4.24 -11.60
CA ASP A 250 28.29 2.95 -10.89
C ASP A 250 27.51 1.81 -11.57
N GLY A 251 26.99 2.09 -12.76
CA GLY A 251 26.19 1.22 -13.59
C GLY A 251 24.70 1.49 -13.48
N ARG A 252 24.23 2.34 -12.54
CA ARG A 252 22.82 2.69 -12.44
C ARG A 252 22.32 3.44 -13.67
N ILE A 253 23.11 4.37 -14.22
CA ILE A 253 22.72 5.14 -15.40
C ILE A 253 22.72 4.23 -16.62
N LYS A 254 23.75 3.38 -16.77
CA LYS A 254 23.78 2.34 -17.80
C LYS A 254 22.56 1.43 -17.76
N ARG A 255 22.16 0.97 -16.56
CA ARG A 255 20.96 0.15 -16.37
C ARG A 255 19.67 0.92 -16.65
N ALA A 256 19.62 2.23 -16.41
CA ALA A 256 18.47 3.07 -16.72
C ALA A 256 18.41 3.52 -18.20
N THR A 257 19.48 3.33 -18.97
CA THR A 257 19.56 3.75 -20.37
C THR A 257 18.86 2.74 -21.28
N ILE A 258 17.69 3.09 -21.81
CA ILE A 258 16.91 2.20 -22.69
C ILE A 258 17.51 2.16 -24.10
N THR A 259 17.87 3.32 -24.65
CA THR A 259 18.41 3.47 -26.00
C THR A 259 19.74 4.22 -26.00
N LYS A 260 20.59 3.92 -26.98
CA LYS A 260 21.82 4.67 -27.26
C LYS A 260 22.01 4.76 -28.77
N ASN A 261 22.24 5.97 -29.28
CA ASN A 261 22.42 6.23 -30.71
C ASN A 261 21.30 5.67 -31.60
N GLY A 262 20.05 5.74 -31.14
CA GLY A 262 18.88 5.25 -31.89
C GLY A 262 18.61 3.75 -31.79
N TYR A 263 19.42 2.99 -31.06
CA TYR A 263 19.24 1.54 -30.89
C TYR A 263 18.96 1.16 -29.43
N PHE A 264 18.13 0.13 -29.22
CA PHE A 264 17.94 -0.46 -27.89
C PHE A 264 19.24 -1.08 -27.38
N LEU A 265 19.55 -0.87 -26.10
CA LEU A 265 20.62 -1.61 -25.43
C LEU A 265 20.26 -3.10 -25.28
N PRO A 266 21.24 -4.01 -25.07
CA PRO A 266 21.00 -5.45 -25.01
C PRO A 266 19.85 -5.89 -24.09
N SER A 267 19.75 -5.30 -22.90
CA SER A 267 18.69 -5.58 -21.91
C SER A 267 17.28 -5.20 -22.38
N TYR A 268 17.16 -4.33 -23.38
CA TYR A 268 15.90 -3.80 -23.89
C TYR A 268 15.58 -4.24 -25.32
N LYS A 269 16.38 -5.15 -25.90
CA LYS A 269 16.18 -5.64 -27.27
C LYS A 269 14.78 -6.23 -27.50
N TYR A 270 14.15 -6.78 -26.47
CA TYR A 270 12.79 -7.33 -26.53
C TYR A 270 11.74 -6.28 -26.99
N LEU A 271 12.00 -4.98 -26.76
CA LEU A 271 11.12 -3.90 -27.21
C LEU A 271 11.13 -3.68 -28.72
N THR A 272 12.17 -4.15 -29.43
CA THR A 272 12.26 -4.09 -30.90
C THR A 272 11.05 -4.75 -31.56
N ASN A 273 10.61 -5.89 -31.02
CA ASN A 273 9.46 -6.61 -31.57
C ASN A 273 8.17 -5.81 -31.37
N TYR A 274 8.01 -5.16 -30.22
CA TYR A 274 6.82 -4.38 -29.88
C TYR A 274 6.60 -3.18 -30.82
N ILE A 275 7.69 -2.51 -31.22
CA ILE A 275 7.60 -1.35 -32.14
C ILE A 275 7.52 -1.74 -33.62
N ASN A 276 7.87 -2.99 -33.96
CA ASN A 276 7.84 -3.50 -35.33
C ASN A 276 6.57 -4.31 -35.65
N THR A 277 5.73 -4.60 -34.65
CA THR A 277 4.37 -5.10 -34.85
C THR A 277 3.53 -4.01 -35.50
N LYS A 278 3.19 -4.21 -36.79
CA LYS A 278 2.19 -3.43 -37.52
C LYS A 278 0.79 -3.96 -37.25
#